data_AF-A0A2D5MN24-F1
#
_entry.id   AF-A0A2D5MN24-F1
#
_cell.length_a   1.000
_cell.length_b   1.000
_cell.length_c   1.000
_cell.angle_alpha   90.00
_cell.angle_beta   90.00
_cell.angle_gamma   90.00
#
_symmetry.space_group_name_H-M   'P 1'
#
loop_
_entity.id
_entity.type
_entity.pdbx_description
1 polymer ?
#
loop_
_entity_poly.entity_id
_entity_poly.type
_entity_poly.pdbx_seq_one_letter_code
_entity_poly.pdbx_strand_id
1 'polypeptide(L)'
;MAGRVFCLGNGESRKDKDLYWLRQHGKVYGCNAIYRDHPDLIDCLTAVDHGMIHEVYHSGMANKIPCFFRGWSKVPAHTYDAIIRDGLGDEELKKAEELGGIVSNERGDSMEYVLHGANLKGIVNVLKKDGGITEKNINHATIKVSWIKEPDYSFGLEAYSVEQNGTRRDFGWACGATSGYVAVKQEKPCEIYLIGHDINSHNDKINNIYKSTKHYTAKDNSPTPGINWINQWKTLFQWFPEIKFYKVNEYNDSRDKVNGPILEWQGIDNLEYIDYSRLDSLLK
;
A
#
# COMPACT_ATOMS: atom_id res chain seq x y z
N MET A 1 -1.30 -6.59 -28.60
CA MET A 1 -2.47 -6.60 -27.72
C MET A 1 -2.39 -5.36 -26.86
N ALA A 2 -3.49 -4.64 -26.72
CA ALA A 2 -3.54 -3.54 -25.77
C ALA A 2 -3.43 -4.13 -24.34
N GLY A 3 -2.66 -3.48 -23.45
CA GLY A 3 -2.21 -4.09 -22.19
C GLY A 3 -3.33 -4.17 -21.14
N ARG A 4 -3.39 -5.29 -20.40
CA ARG A 4 -4.28 -5.48 -19.24
C ARG A 4 -3.49 -5.38 -17.95
N VAL A 5 -4.07 -4.74 -16.95
CA VAL A 5 -3.54 -4.72 -15.58
C VAL A 5 -4.59 -5.17 -14.57
N PHE A 6 -4.20 -6.03 -13.65
CA PHE A 6 -4.98 -6.48 -12.52
C PHE A 6 -4.51 -5.78 -11.25
N CYS A 7 -5.30 -4.84 -10.74
CA CYS A 7 -5.04 -4.15 -9.50
C CYS A 7 -5.68 -4.92 -8.34
N LEU A 8 -4.84 -5.41 -7.42
CA LEU A 8 -5.26 -6.20 -6.27
C LEU A 8 -5.37 -5.33 -5.02
N GLY A 9 -6.61 -5.11 -4.58
CA GLY A 9 -6.95 -4.59 -3.27
C GLY A 9 -6.84 -5.65 -2.18
N ASN A 10 -7.26 -5.33 -0.95
CA ASN A 10 -7.14 -6.22 0.21
C ASN A 10 -8.50 -6.58 0.85
N GLY A 11 -9.60 -6.33 0.16
CA GLY A 11 -10.94 -6.73 0.58
C GLY A 11 -11.16 -8.24 0.54
N GLU A 12 -12.14 -8.72 1.31
CA GLU A 12 -12.44 -10.15 1.45
C GLU A 12 -13.09 -10.74 0.18
N SER A 13 -13.59 -9.93 -0.76
CA SER A 13 -14.20 -10.42 -2.02
C SER A 13 -13.24 -11.19 -2.95
N ARG A 14 -11.92 -11.05 -2.75
CA ARG A 14 -10.89 -11.84 -3.45
C ARG A 14 -10.40 -13.06 -2.69
N LYS A 15 -10.92 -13.29 -1.49
CA LYS A 15 -10.52 -14.43 -0.67
C LYS A 15 -10.89 -15.73 -1.37
N ASP A 16 -10.03 -16.74 -1.24
CA ASP A 16 -10.22 -18.08 -1.79
C ASP A 16 -10.34 -18.15 -3.33
N LYS A 17 -10.01 -17.06 -4.03
CA LYS A 17 -9.88 -17.03 -5.50
C LYS A 17 -8.47 -17.41 -5.91
N ASP A 18 -8.34 -18.21 -6.97
CA ASP A 18 -7.03 -18.36 -7.62
C ASP A 18 -6.71 -17.04 -8.32
N LEU A 19 -5.60 -16.40 -7.95
CA LEU A 19 -5.15 -15.15 -8.53
C LEU A 19 -3.95 -15.37 -9.48
N TYR A 20 -3.28 -16.52 -9.43
CA TYR A 20 -2.06 -16.75 -10.21
C TYR A 20 -2.31 -16.89 -11.70
N TRP A 21 -3.48 -17.39 -12.09
CA TRP A 21 -3.87 -17.48 -13.50
C TRP A 21 -3.94 -16.11 -14.19
N LEU A 22 -4.18 -15.01 -13.45
CA LEU A 22 -4.22 -13.65 -13.99
C LEU A 22 -2.92 -13.25 -14.70
N ARG A 23 -1.77 -13.81 -14.28
CA ARG A 23 -0.45 -13.57 -14.90
C ARG A 23 -0.37 -14.01 -16.37
N GLN A 24 -1.25 -14.92 -16.80
CA GLN A 24 -1.32 -15.34 -18.20
C GLN A 24 -1.97 -14.27 -19.09
N HIS A 25 -2.69 -13.31 -18.50
CA HIS A 25 -3.53 -12.36 -19.21
C HIS A 25 -3.09 -10.90 -19.08
N GLY A 26 -2.13 -10.59 -18.20
CA GLY A 26 -1.69 -9.21 -17.97
C GLY A 26 -0.77 -9.07 -16.77
N LYS A 27 -0.46 -7.82 -16.43
CA LYS A 27 0.39 -7.47 -15.28
C LYS A 27 -0.42 -7.40 -13.99
N VAL A 28 0.17 -7.79 -12.87
CA VAL A 28 -0.49 -7.81 -11.57
C VAL A 28 0.12 -6.77 -10.64
N TYR A 29 -0.69 -5.80 -10.24
CA TYR A 29 -0.30 -4.70 -9.37
C TYR A 29 -0.88 -4.90 -7.98
N GLY A 30 -0.01 -4.98 -6.98
CA GLY A 30 -0.36 -5.21 -5.59
C GLY A 30 -0.36 -3.94 -4.76
N CYS A 31 -1.06 -3.97 -3.62
CA CYS A 31 -1.01 -2.90 -2.62
C CYS A 31 -0.86 -3.42 -1.19
N ASN A 32 -0.02 -2.73 -0.39
CA ASN A 32 0.27 -3.04 1.01
C ASN A 32 0.60 -4.53 1.23
N ALA A 33 -0.12 -5.25 2.12
CA ALA A 33 0.25 -6.58 2.61
C ALA A 33 -0.01 -7.76 1.66
N ILE A 34 -0.47 -7.54 0.43
CA ILE A 34 -0.68 -8.63 -0.55
C ILE A 34 0.55 -9.52 -0.75
N TYR A 35 1.75 -8.95 -0.64
CA TYR A 35 3.01 -9.67 -0.79
C TYR A 35 3.24 -10.75 0.27
N ARG A 36 2.54 -10.70 1.40
CA ARG A 36 2.71 -11.68 2.49
C ARG A 36 2.26 -13.08 2.06
N ASP A 37 1.22 -13.17 1.24
CA ASP A 37 0.67 -14.45 0.76
C ASP A 37 1.00 -14.70 -0.71
N HIS A 38 1.21 -13.64 -1.48
CA HIS A 38 1.41 -13.70 -2.93
C HIS A 38 2.65 -12.92 -3.41
N PRO A 39 3.85 -13.15 -2.83
CA PRO A 39 5.04 -12.38 -3.19
C PRO A 39 5.44 -12.58 -4.66
N ASP A 40 5.31 -13.80 -5.19
CA ASP A 40 5.70 -14.14 -6.55
C ASP A 40 4.62 -13.85 -7.59
N LEU A 41 3.41 -13.44 -7.16
CA LEU A 41 2.30 -13.07 -8.03
C LEU A 41 2.50 -11.67 -8.63
N ILE A 42 3.05 -10.75 -7.85
CA ILE A 42 2.98 -9.30 -8.09
C ILE A 42 4.13 -8.86 -9.02
N ASP A 43 3.81 -8.05 -10.03
CA ASP A 43 4.78 -7.40 -10.91
C ASP A 43 5.24 -6.04 -10.38
N CYS A 44 4.38 -5.35 -9.62
CA CYS A 44 4.66 -4.04 -9.02
C CYS A 44 3.88 -3.87 -7.71
N LEU A 45 4.51 -3.33 -6.68
CA LEU A 45 3.90 -3.17 -5.35
C LEU A 45 3.86 -1.70 -4.93
N THR A 46 2.75 -1.26 -4.36
CA THR A 46 2.63 0.08 -3.77
C THR A 46 2.36 -0.04 -2.27
N ALA A 47 2.95 0.85 -1.45
CA ALA A 47 2.60 1.01 -0.04
C ALA A 47 2.62 2.49 0.37
N VAL A 48 1.69 2.90 1.24
CA VAL A 48 1.55 4.33 1.62
C VAL A 48 1.62 4.60 3.13
N ASP A 49 1.50 3.57 3.96
CA ASP A 49 1.64 3.70 5.42
C ASP A 49 3.09 3.37 5.81
N HIS A 50 3.77 4.26 6.54
CA HIS A 50 5.21 4.11 6.83
C HIS A 50 5.57 2.75 7.45
N GLY A 51 4.74 2.22 8.36
CA GLY A 51 4.95 0.88 8.92
C GLY A 51 4.94 -0.21 7.85
N MET A 52 3.93 -0.21 6.99
CA MET A 52 3.82 -1.13 5.87
C MET A 52 4.94 -0.96 4.85
N ILE A 53 5.33 0.28 4.52
CA ILE A 53 6.41 0.59 3.59
C ILE A 53 7.72 -0.06 4.05
N HIS A 54 8.11 0.18 5.31
CA HIS A 54 9.33 -0.41 5.85
C HIS A 54 9.23 -1.93 5.94
N GLU A 55 8.07 -2.49 6.29
CA GLU A 55 7.86 -3.94 6.29
C GLU A 55 8.05 -4.55 4.89
N VAL A 56 7.44 -3.96 3.86
CA VAL A 56 7.61 -4.35 2.46
C VAL A 56 9.09 -4.26 2.07
N TYR A 57 9.77 -3.16 2.40
CA TYR A 57 11.19 -3.01 2.08
C TYR A 57 12.05 -4.08 2.75
N HIS A 58 11.84 -4.31 4.06
CA HIS A 58 12.61 -5.27 4.86
C HIS A 58 12.38 -6.72 4.41
N SER A 59 11.27 -7.03 3.74
CA SER A 59 11.03 -8.35 3.12
C SER A 59 11.82 -8.59 1.83
N GLY A 60 12.49 -7.57 1.29
CA GLY A 60 13.29 -7.67 0.07
C GLY A 60 12.48 -7.59 -1.23
N MET A 61 11.20 -7.24 -1.18
CA MET A 61 10.37 -7.05 -2.38
C MET A 61 10.96 -5.99 -3.32
N ALA A 62 11.47 -4.89 -2.76
CA ALA A 62 12.11 -3.82 -3.52
C ALA A 62 13.44 -4.22 -4.17
N ASN A 63 14.00 -5.38 -3.84
CA ASN A 63 15.18 -5.93 -4.52
C ASN A 63 14.81 -6.84 -5.71
N LYS A 64 13.52 -7.15 -5.86
CA LYS A 64 13.01 -8.08 -6.88
C LYS A 64 12.11 -7.40 -7.90
N ILE A 65 11.24 -6.50 -7.44
CA ILE A 65 10.22 -5.85 -8.26
C ILE A 65 10.13 -4.34 -7.97
N PRO A 66 9.64 -3.53 -8.93
CA PRO A 66 9.31 -2.13 -8.69
C PRO A 66 8.37 -1.94 -7.50
N CYS A 67 8.79 -1.10 -6.57
CA CYS A 67 8.03 -0.74 -5.38
C CYS A 67 7.86 0.78 -5.27
N PHE A 68 6.63 1.26 -5.13
CA PHE A 68 6.30 2.69 -5.03
C PHE A 68 5.80 3.04 -3.63
N PHE A 69 6.48 3.97 -2.98
CA PHE A 69 6.30 4.27 -1.56
C PHE A 69 6.04 5.75 -1.30
N ARG A 70 5.13 6.04 -0.36
CA ARG A 70 4.90 7.40 0.13
C ARG A 70 6.09 7.88 0.96
N GLY A 71 6.52 9.12 0.75
CA GLY A 71 7.54 9.77 1.56
C GLY A 71 8.91 9.09 1.47
N TRP A 72 9.21 8.39 0.38
CA TRP A 72 10.40 7.54 0.28
C TRP A 72 11.62 8.30 -0.22
N SER A 73 12.10 9.19 0.64
CA SER A 73 13.27 10.04 0.38
C SER A 73 14.53 9.40 0.92
N LYS A 74 15.38 8.89 0.01
CA LYS A 74 16.69 8.35 0.35
C LYS A 74 17.63 9.49 0.75
N VAL A 75 18.37 9.27 1.83
CA VAL A 75 19.34 10.23 2.36
C VAL A 75 20.70 9.55 2.58
N PRO A 76 21.83 10.28 2.46
CA PRO A 76 23.16 9.70 2.57
C PRO A 76 23.46 9.07 3.95
N ALA A 77 24.10 7.90 3.97
CA ALA A 77 24.41 7.16 5.20
C ALA A 77 25.15 7.97 6.27
N HIS A 78 26.01 8.92 5.88
CA HIS A 78 26.78 9.74 6.82
C HIS A 78 25.91 10.71 7.65
N THR A 79 24.66 10.98 7.24
CA THR A 79 23.74 11.84 8.00
C THR A 79 22.99 11.09 9.10
N TYR A 80 23.06 9.75 9.12
CA TYR A 80 22.29 8.90 10.02
C TYR A 80 22.52 9.24 11.50
N ASP A 81 23.79 9.25 11.93
CA ASP A 81 24.14 9.53 13.31
C ASP A 81 23.62 10.89 13.76
N ALA A 82 23.82 11.94 12.96
CA ALA A 82 23.36 13.29 13.29
C ALA A 82 21.83 13.37 13.42
N ILE A 83 21.08 12.68 12.55
CA ILE A 83 19.60 12.71 12.53
C ILE A 83 19.01 11.88 13.67
N ILE A 84 19.58 10.71 13.95
CA ILE A 84 19.10 9.82 15.02
C ILE A 84 19.46 10.37 16.40
N ARG A 85 20.63 10.98 16.54
CA ARG A 85 21.15 11.48 17.81
C ARG A 85 20.55 12.81 18.27
N ASP A 86 19.56 13.38 17.59
CA ASP A 86 18.91 14.69 17.83
C ASP A 86 18.80 15.11 19.32
N GLY A 87 19.91 15.57 19.90
CA GLY A 87 20.06 15.92 21.31
C GLY A 87 20.02 14.77 22.35
N LEU A 88 20.18 13.50 21.98
CA LEU A 88 20.20 12.35 22.90
C LEU A 88 21.62 11.83 23.17
N GLY A 89 21.87 11.38 24.40
CA GLY A 89 23.12 10.70 24.78
C GLY A 89 23.18 9.24 24.32
N ASP A 90 24.38 8.68 24.19
CA ASP A 90 24.62 7.31 23.72
C ASP A 90 23.86 6.23 24.52
N GLU A 91 23.74 6.40 25.84
CA GLU A 91 23.03 5.46 26.71
C GLU A 91 21.52 5.43 26.45
N GLU A 92 20.91 6.59 26.18
CA GLU A 92 19.47 6.67 25.88
C GLU A 92 19.15 6.06 24.53
N LEU A 93 20.06 6.21 23.56
CA LEU A 93 19.94 5.59 22.24
C LEU A 93 20.00 4.06 22.34
N LYS A 94 21.01 3.51 23.02
CA LYS A 94 21.12 2.05 23.24
C LYS A 94 19.89 1.48 23.92
N LYS A 95 19.39 2.16 24.95
CA LYS A 95 18.17 1.73 25.65
C LYS A 95 16.94 1.77 24.74
N ALA A 96 16.82 2.77 23.87
CA ALA A 96 15.72 2.82 22.89
C ALA A 96 15.82 1.68 21.87
N GLU A 97 17.03 1.33 21.42
CA GLU A 97 17.28 0.18 20.54
C GLU A 97 16.92 -1.16 21.22
N GLU A 98 17.42 -1.40 22.43
CA GLU A 98 17.15 -2.61 23.22
C GLU A 98 15.66 -2.83 23.49
N LEU A 99 14.91 -1.74 23.65
CA LEU A 99 13.46 -1.79 23.85
C LEU A 99 12.67 -1.91 22.54
N GLY A 100 13.31 -1.89 21.38
CA GLY A 100 12.65 -1.98 20.07
C GLY A 100 12.06 -0.65 19.57
N GLY A 101 12.53 0.48 20.11
CA GLY A 101 12.17 1.83 19.65
C GLY A 101 12.73 2.18 18.27
N ILE A 102 13.73 1.44 17.78
CA ILE A 102 14.27 1.53 16.43
C ILE A 102 14.06 0.19 15.72
N VAL A 103 13.36 0.22 14.59
CA VAL A 103 13.16 -0.94 13.72
C VAL A 103 13.97 -0.71 12.44
N SER A 104 15.02 -1.51 12.25
CA SER A 104 15.95 -1.35 11.12
C SER A 104 16.35 -2.69 10.53
N ASN A 105 16.59 -2.72 9.21
CA ASN A 105 17.37 -3.78 8.58
C ASN A 105 18.87 -3.56 8.83
N GLU A 106 19.71 -4.55 8.49
CA GLU A 106 21.15 -4.40 8.69
C GLU A 106 21.76 -3.33 7.77
N ARG A 107 22.61 -2.46 8.33
CA ARG A 107 23.30 -1.41 7.56
C ARG A 107 24.21 -1.97 6.47
N GLY A 108 25.12 -2.88 6.81
CA GLY A 108 26.12 -3.40 5.87
C GLY A 108 26.90 -2.28 5.16
N ASP A 109 27.00 -2.40 3.85
CA ASP A 109 27.65 -1.46 2.91
C ASP A 109 26.70 -0.40 2.32
N SER A 110 25.47 -0.30 2.83
CA SER A 110 24.48 0.64 2.33
C SER A 110 24.94 2.10 2.44
N MET A 111 24.89 2.81 1.31
CA MET A 111 25.32 4.20 1.19
C MET A 111 24.19 5.21 1.43
N GLU A 112 22.94 4.74 1.45
CA GLU A 112 21.75 5.55 1.67
C GLU A 112 20.80 4.84 2.65
N TYR A 113 19.91 5.61 3.27
CA TYR A 113 18.81 5.09 4.08
C TYR A 113 17.53 5.93 3.90
N VAL A 114 16.40 5.37 4.29
CA VAL A 114 15.14 6.10 4.49
C VAL A 114 14.73 5.96 5.95
N LEU A 115 14.16 7.03 6.52
CA LEU A 115 13.73 7.07 7.91
C LEU A 115 12.33 7.66 8.04
N HIS A 116 11.46 6.95 8.75
CA HIS A 116 10.13 7.43 9.15
C HIS A 116 9.87 7.17 10.62
N GLY A 117 9.23 8.09 11.33
CA GLY A 117 8.81 7.86 12.71
C GLY A 117 8.73 9.14 13.55
N ALA A 118 8.38 8.97 14.83
CA ALA A 118 8.46 10.02 15.83
C ALA A 118 9.94 10.35 16.14
N ASN A 119 10.20 11.56 16.65
CA ASN A 119 11.54 11.88 17.12
C ASN A 119 11.93 11.00 18.33
N LEU A 120 13.22 10.73 18.45
CA LEU A 120 13.74 9.74 19.40
C LEU A 120 13.53 10.18 20.85
N LYS A 121 13.53 11.51 21.10
CA LYS A 121 13.16 12.12 22.38
C LYS A 121 11.71 11.83 22.79
N GLY A 122 10.78 11.84 21.84
CA GLY A 122 9.39 11.46 22.05
C GLY A 122 9.26 9.99 22.44
N ILE A 123 10.01 9.11 21.78
CA ILE A 123 10.05 7.67 22.06
C ILE A 123 10.59 7.39 23.46
N VAL A 124 11.73 7.99 23.83
CA VAL A 124 12.33 7.83 25.17
C VAL A 124 11.37 8.27 26.28
N ASN A 125 10.63 9.37 26.07
CA ASN A 125 9.64 9.84 27.04
C ASN A 125 8.47 8.85 27.22
N VAL A 126 8.03 8.19 26.14
CA VAL A 126 6.99 7.14 26.20
C VAL A 126 7.53 5.90 26.92
N LEU A 127 8.74 5.44 26.56
CA LEU A 127 9.38 4.27 27.18
C LEU A 127 9.61 4.46 28.69
N LYS A 128 10.01 5.66 29.13
CA LYS A 128 10.22 5.98 30.55
C LYS A 128 8.92 5.98 31.37
N LYS A 129 7.76 6.27 30.76
CA LYS A 129 6.46 6.33 31.45
C LYS A 129 5.81 4.95 31.61
N ASP A 130 5.92 4.09 30.60
CA ASP A 130 5.16 2.83 30.57
C ASP A 130 5.98 1.59 30.97
N GLY A 131 7.29 1.72 31.23
CA GLY A 131 8.14 0.64 31.75
C GLY A 131 8.36 -0.56 30.79
N GLY A 132 7.76 -0.52 29.61
CA GLY A 132 7.82 -1.49 28.52
C GLY A 132 6.88 -1.06 27.40
N ILE A 133 7.02 -1.62 26.19
CA ILE A 133 6.12 -1.26 25.09
C ILE A 133 4.83 -2.07 25.18
N THR A 134 3.72 -1.44 25.59
CA THR A 134 2.38 -2.03 25.42
C THR A 134 1.99 -2.00 23.93
N GLU A 135 1.28 -3.01 23.44
CA GLU A 135 0.94 -3.19 22.01
C GLU A 135 0.33 -1.94 21.34
N LYS A 136 -0.45 -1.16 22.09
CA LYS A 136 -1.06 0.11 21.66
C LYS A 136 -0.05 1.23 21.38
N ASN A 137 1.11 1.23 22.07
CA ASN A 137 2.15 2.26 21.95
C ASN A 137 3.23 1.90 20.90
N ILE A 138 3.31 0.63 20.46
CA ILE A 138 4.30 0.15 19.47
C ILE A 138 4.17 0.89 18.12
N ASN A 139 2.95 1.13 17.64
CA ASN A 139 2.75 1.70 16.30
C ASN A 139 3.12 3.19 16.20
N HIS A 140 3.04 3.95 17.31
CA HIS A 140 3.25 5.40 17.32
C HIS A 140 4.61 5.84 17.87
N ALA A 141 5.31 4.99 18.64
CA ALA A 141 6.58 5.33 19.28
C ALA A 141 7.77 4.53 18.73
N THR A 142 7.88 4.40 17.40
CA THR A 142 9.05 3.76 16.76
C THR A 142 9.62 4.62 15.65
N ILE A 143 10.94 4.66 15.56
CA ILE A 143 11.68 5.08 14.37
C ILE A 143 11.90 3.85 13.51
N LYS A 144 11.60 3.98 12.23
CA LYS A 144 11.79 2.93 11.23
C LYS A 144 12.87 3.40 10.27
N VAL A 145 13.84 2.54 10.04
CA VAL A 145 15.01 2.82 9.21
C VAL A 145 15.14 1.71 8.18
N SER A 146 15.27 2.08 6.92
CA SER A 146 15.63 1.15 5.85
C SER A 146 16.92 1.60 5.21
N TRP A 147 17.99 0.87 5.48
CA TRP A 147 19.24 0.95 4.75
C TRP A 147 19.04 0.38 3.35
N ILE A 148 19.37 1.18 2.32
CA ILE A 148 19.07 0.84 0.94
C ILE A 148 20.01 -0.27 0.45
N LYS A 149 19.43 -1.35 -0.07
CA LYS A 149 20.15 -2.54 -0.55
C LYS A 149 20.12 -2.62 -2.06
N GLU A 150 21.26 -2.96 -2.66
CA GLU A 150 21.36 -3.14 -4.10
C GLU A 150 21.10 -4.61 -4.51
N PRO A 151 20.42 -4.87 -5.65
CA PRO A 151 19.79 -3.86 -6.52
C PRO A 151 18.55 -3.25 -5.84
N ASP A 152 18.32 -1.95 -6.01
CA ASP A 152 17.15 -1.28 -5.46
C ASP A 152 16.14 -0.82 -6.54
N TYR A 153 14.91 -1.31 -6.43
CA TYR A 153 13.77 -0.92 -7.27
C TYR A 153 12.71 -0.17 -6.47
N SER A 154 13.12 0.59 -5.45
CA SER A 154 12.21 1.42 -4.65
C SER A 154 12.15 2.86 -5.16
N PHE A 155 10.94 3.40 -5.24
CA PHE A 155 10.67 4.73 -5.77
C PHE A 155 9.76 5.53 -4.83
N GLY A 156 10.06 6.81 -4.64
CA GLY A 156 9.18 7.76 -3.98
C GLY A 156 8.02 8.20 -4.88
N LEU A 157 6.80 8.16 -4.35
CA LEU A 157 5.59 8.59 -5.07
C LEU A 157 5.63 10.08 -5.45
N GLU A 158 6.36 10.90 -4.72
CA GLU A 158 6.51 12.34 -4.97
C GLU A 158 7.21 12.62 -6.30
N ALA A 159 8.17 11.78 -6.69
CA ALA A 159 8.89 11.92 -7.95
C ALA A 159 8.07 11.36 -9.13
N TYR A 160 7.09 10.51 -8.84
CA TYR A 160 6.34 9.74 -9.83
C TYR A 160 4.96 10.33 -10.15
N SER A 161 4.26 10.83 -9.14
CA SER A 161 2.90 11.36 -9.25
C SER A 161 2.94 12.78 -9.80
N VAL A 162 2.22 13.00 -10.91
CA VAL A 162 2.15 14.29 -11.62
C VAL A 162 0.71 14.76 -11.70
N GLU A 163 0.41 15.92 -11.13
CA GLU A 163 -0.87 16.60 -11.26
C GLU A 163 -1.14 17.05 -12.70
N GLN A 164 -2.40 17.38 -13.02
CA GLN A 164 -2.77 17.90 -14.34
C GLN A 164 -2.02 19.19 -14.72
N ASN A 165 -1.62 20.01 -13.74
CA ASN A 165 -0.82 21.22 -13.96
C ASN A 165 0.70 20.96 -14.13
N GLY A 166 1.13 19.69 -14.12
CA GLY A 166 2.53 19.29 -14.23
C GLY A 166 3.31 19.23 -12.91
N THR A 167 2.70 19.59 -11.78
CA THR A 167 3.34 19.55 -10.47
C THR A 167 3.58 18.12 -10.03
N ARG A 168 4.79 17.81 -9.58
CA ARG A 168 5.14 16.50 -9.02
C ARG A 168 4.91 16.48 -7.51
N ARG A 169 4.02 15.62 -7.04
CA ARG A 169 3.77 15.37 -5.61
C ARG A 169 2.95 14.11 -5.40
N ASP A 170 3.08 13.48 -4.24
CA ASP A 170 2.10 12.49 -3.80
C ASP A 170 0.73 13.17 -3.61
N PHE A 171 -0.31 12.59 -4.22
CA PHE A 171 -1.69 13.07 -4.12
C PHE A 171 -2.33 12.83 -2.74
N GLY A 172 -1.68 12.05 -1.87
CA GLY A 172 -2.24 11.66 -0.58
C GLY A 172 -3.31 10.57 -0.69
N TRP A 173 -3.30 9.81 -1.79
CA TRP A 173 -4.32 8.78 -2.06
C TRP A 173 -4.15 7.53 -1.20
N ALA A 174 -5.23 6.76 -1.05
CA ALA A 174 -5.16 5.45 -0.42
C ALA A 174 -4.42 4.47 -1.34
N CYS A 175 -3.75 3.49 -0.73
CA CYS A 175 -2.81 2.63 -1.45
C CYS A 175 -3.39 1.94 -2.69
N GLY A 176 -4.63 1.48 -2.62
CA GLY A 176 -5.29 0.81 -3.75
C GLY A 176 -5.53 1.72 -4.95
N ALA A 177 -5.94 2.97 -4.73
CA ALA A 177 -6.10 3.93 -5.82
C ALA A 177 -4.72 4.40 -6.34
N THR A 178 -3.73 4.53 -5.45
CA THR A 178 -2.35 4.83 -5.83
C THR A 178 -1.76 3.74 -6.73
N SER A 179 -1.97 2.44 -6.41
CA SER A 179 -1.48 1.36 -7.26
C SER A 179 -2.14 1.38 -8.65
N GLY A 180 -3.42 1.75 -8.73
CA GLY A 180 -4.10 2.01 -10.00
C GLY A 180 -3.48 3.16 -10.81
N TYR A 181 -3.14 4.28 -10.17
CA TYR A 181 -2.43 5.37 -10.84
C TYR A 181 -1.05 4.93 -11.33
N VAL A 182 -0.29 4.22 -10.50
CA VAL A 182 1.03 3.69 -10.89
C VAL A 182 0.91 2.75 -12.08
N ALA A 183 -0.09 1.85 -12.09
CA ALA A 183 -0.37 0.97 -13.23
C ALA A 183 -0.63 1.76 -14.52
N VAL A 184 -1.49 2.78 -14.46
CA VAL A 184 -1.78 3.64 -15.63
C VAL A 184 -0.51 4.28 -16.19
N LYS A 185 0.33 4.83 -15.31
CA LYS A 185 1.52 5.57 -15.72
C LYS A 185 2.66 4.67 -16.22
N GLN A 186 2.84 3.48 -15.64
CA GLN A 186 3.85 2.51 -16.07
C GLN A 186 3.44 1.83 -17.38
N GLU A 187 2.22 1.28 -17.42
CA GLU A 187 1.84 0.30 -18.43
C GLU A 187 1.03 0.89 -19.58
N LYS A 188 0.39 2.05 -19.37
CA LYS A 188 -0.58 2.66 -20.31
C LYS A 188 -1.59 1.62 -20.83
N PRO A 189 -2.30 0.90 -19.93
CA PRO A 189 -3.15 -0.22 -20.31
C PRO A 189 -4.41 0.25 -21.02
N CYS A 190 -5.07 -0.64 -21.76
CA CYS A 190 -6.44 -0.41 -22.24
C CYS A 190 -7.48 -0.86 -21.23
N GLU A 191 -7.16 -1.82 -20.37
CA GLU A 191 -8.08 -2.42 -19.41
C GLU A 191 -7.44 -2.51 -18.02
N ILE A 192 -8.17 -2.09 -17.00
CA ILE A 192 -7.79 -2.25 -15.60
C ILE A 192 -8.90 -2.96 -14.84
N TYR A 193 -8.54 -4.05 -14.17
CA TYR A 193 -9.44 -4.83 -13.32
C TYR A 193 -9.15 -4.55 -11.85
N LEU A 194 -10.14 -4.02 -11.14
CA LEU A 194 -10.09 -3.74 -9.71
C LEU A 194 -10.62 -4.98 -8.97
N ILE A 195 -9.70 -5.83 -8.49
CA ILE A 195 -10.01 -7.08 -7.80
C ILE A 195 -9.76 -6.90 -6.29
N GLY A 196 -10.73 -7.24 -5.44
CA GLY A 196 -10.59 -7.06 -3.98
C GLY A 196 -10.58 -5.60 -3.52
N HIS A 197 -11.05 -4.66 -4.37
CA HIS A 197 -11.24 -3.25 -4.02
C HIS A 197 -12.62 -3.03 -3.39
N ASP A 198 -12.82 -3.65 -2.23
CA ASP A 198 -14.06 -3.57 -1.48
C ASP A 198 -14.18 -2.19 -0.85
N ILE A 199 -15.01 -1.35 -1.47
CA ILE A 199 -15.24 0.02 -1.01
C ILE A 199 -15.98 0.04 0.33
N ASN A 200 -16.88 -0.92 0.53
CA ASN A 200 -17.68 -1.07 1.72
C ASN A 200 -17.36 -2.40 2.42
N SER A 201 -17.98 -2.62 3.58
CA SER A 201 -17.93 -3.91 4.28
C SER A 201 -19.26 -4.66 4.13
N HIS A 202 -19.21 -6.00 4.17
CA HIS A 202 -20.41 -6.85 4.11
C HIS A 202 -21.31 -6.64 5.33
N ASN A 203 -20.73 -6.29 6.48
CA ASN A 203 -21.41 -6.06 7.76
C ASN A 203 -20.84 -4.83 8.49
N ASP A 204 -21.11 -4.72 9.78
CA ASP A 204 -20.66 -3.63 10.66
C ASP A 204 -19.19 -3.77 11.13
N LYS A 205 -18.42 -4.68 10.53
CA LYS A 205 -17.01 -4.93 10.86
C LYS A 205 -16.11 -4.64 9.68
N ILE A 206 -14.82 -4.46 9.96
CA ILE A 206 -13.81 -4.20 8.94
C ILE A 206 -13.74 -5.34 7.90
N ASN A 207 -13.78 -4.95 6.64
CA ASN A 207 -13.57 -5.82 5.48
C ASN A 207 -12.13 -5.68 4.97
N ASN A 208 -11.26 -6.57 5.43
CA ASN A 208 -9.87 -6.67 4.97
C ASN A 208 -9.32 -8.05 5.31
N ILE A 209 -8.67 -8.73 4.36
CA ILE A 209 -8.09 -10.06 4.57
C ILE A 209 -6.97 -10.02 5.64
N TYR A 210 -6.27 -8.90 5.77
CA TYR A 210 -5.16 -8.72 6.71
C TYR A 210 -5.58 -8.12 8.06
N LYS A 211 -6.88 -7.98 8.34
CA LYS A 211 -7.34 -7.46 9.64
C LYS A 211 -6.78 -8.28 10.82
N SER A 212 -6.44 -7.60 11.90
CA SER A 212 -5.76 -8.17 13.10
C SER A 212 -4.32 -8.66 12.87
N THR A 213 -3.68 -8.31 11.75
CA THR A 213 -2.24 -8.54 11.54
C THR A 213 -1.46 -7.24 11.76
N LYS A 214 -0.12 -7.32 11.82
CA LYS A 214 0.76 -6.15 11.97
C LYS A 214 0.41 -5.06 10.94
N HIS A 215 0.33 -3.81 11.39
CA HIS A 215 -0.07 -2.62 10.61
C HIS A 215 -1.54 -2.55 10.18
N TYR A 216 -2.38 -3.52 10.57
CA TYR A 216 -3.81 -3.50 10.30
C TYR A 216 -4.63 -3.46 11.58
N THR A 217 -5.81 -2.87 11.47
CA THR A 217 -6.77 -2.74 12.55
C THR A 217 -7.39 -4.10 12.93
N ALA A 218 -7.78 -4.26 14.19
CA ALA A 218 -8.46 -5.46 14.69
C ALA A 218 -9.78 -5.76 13.95
N LYS A 219 -10.12 -7.05 13.83
CA LYS A 219 -11.30 -7.53 13.10
C LYS A 219 -12.64 -7.02 13.63
N ASP A 220 -12.70 -6.67 14.91
CA ASP A 220 -13.94 -6.27 15.58
C ASP A 220 -14.23 -4.76 15.46
N ASN A 221 -13.31 -4.00 14.85
CA ASN A 221 -13.49 -2.59 14.58
C ASN A 221 -14.57 -2.34 13.52
N SER A 222 -15.19 -1.17 13.60
CA SER A 222 -16.14 -0.67 12.60
C SER A 222 -15.49 -0.54 11.22
N PRO A 223 -16.30 -0.53 10.14
CA PRO A 223 -15.80 -0.35 8.78
C PRO A 223 -15.03 0.96 8.63
N THR A 224 -13.96 0.95 7.84
CA THR A 224 -13.28 2.18 7.45
C THR A 224 -14.16 2.95 6.46
N PRO A 225 -14.37 4.27 6.65
CA PRO A 225 -15.16 5.07 5.71
C PRO A 225 -14.55 5.07 4.30
N GLY A 226 -15.32 4.59 3.31
CA GLY A 226 -14.85 4.40 1.93
C GLY A 226 -14.83 5.65 1.06
N ILE A 227 -15.31 6.81 1.55
CA ILE A 227 -15.51 8.03 0.73
C ILE A 227 -14.25 8.50 0.01
N ASN A 228 -13.09 8.40 0.67
CA ASN A 228 -11.82 8.75 0.05
C ASN A 228 -11.49 7.80 -1.11
N TRP A 229 -11.70 6.49 -0.93
CA TRP A 229 -11.46 5.48 -1.97
C TRP A 229 -12.39 5.68 -3.17
N ILE A 230 -13.67 6.00 -2.90
CA ILE A 230 -14.66 6.33 -3.92
C ILE A 230 -14.18 7.51 -4.77
N ASN A 231 -13.80 8.61 -4.13
CA ASN A 231 -13.39 9.82 -4.83
C ASN A 231 -12.11 9.62 -5.63
N GLN A 232 -11.12 8.94 -5.06
CA GLN A 232 -9.82 8.72 -5.71
C GLN A 232 -9.93 7.85 -6.96
N TRP A 233 -10.65 6.73 -6.89
CA TRP A 233 -10.93 5.90 -8.06
C TRP A 233 -11.75 6.64 -9.11
N LYS A 234 -12.79 7.39 -8.68
CA LYS A 234 -13.57 8.23 -9.59
C LYS A 234 -12.69 9.23 -10.33
N THR A 235 -11.77 9.90 -9.63
CA THR A 235 -10.80 10.80 -10.25
C THR A 235 -9.95 10.07 -11.28
N LEU A 236 -9.48 8.85 -11.00
CA LEU A 236 -8.71 8.07 -11.97
C LEU A 236 -9.53 7.70 -13.21
N PHE A 237 -10.79 7.27 -13.05
CA PHE A 237 -11.68 6.96 -14.17
C PHE A 237 -11.87 8.18 -15.08
N GLN A 238 -12.03 9.37 -14.49
CA GLN A 238 -12.23 10.64 -15.20
C GLN A 238 -10.95 11.16 -15.86
N TRP A 239 -9.78 10.94 -15.25
CA TRP A 239 -8.50 11.36 -15.81
C TRP A 239 -8.07 10.53 -17.02
N PHE A 240 -8.55 9.29 -17.11
CA PHE A 240 -8.16 8.33 -18.15
C PHE A 240 -9.40 7.71 -18.83
N PRO A 241 -10.24 8.53 -19.52
CA PRO A 241 -11.47 8.06 -20.16
C PRO A 241 -11.23 7.03 -21.28
N GLU A 242 -10.02 6.95 -21.82
CA GLU A 242 -9.60 5.98 -22.84
C GLU A 242 -9.37 4.56 -22.29
N ILE A 243 -9.23 4.40 -20.97
CA ILE A 243 -9.01 3.12 -20.32
C ILE A 243 -10.34 2.57 -19.86
N LYS A 244 -10.62 1.30 -20.17
CA LYS A 244 -11.78 0.58 -19.64
C LYS A 244 -11.47 0.01 -18.26
N PHE A 245 -12.23 0.42 -17.26
CA PHE A 245 -12.14 -0.08 -15.90
C PHE A 245 -13.21 -1.13 -15.63
N TYR A 246 -12.83 -2.18 -14.92
CA TYR A 246 -13.72 -3.22 -14.43
C TYR A 246 -13.64 -3.28 -12.91
N LYS A 247 -14.74 -3.03 -12.22
CA LYS A 247 -14.84 -3.38 -10.80
C LYS A 247 -15.32 -4.81 -10.68
N VAL A 248 -14.45 -5.67 -10.16
CA VAL A 248 -14.72 -7.10 -9.99
C VAL A 248 -15.26 -7.35 -8.59
N ASN A 249 -16.53 -7.72 -8.51
CA ASN A 249 -17.20 -8.11 -7.27
C ASN A 249 -17.23 -9.64 -7.14
N GLU A 250 -17.51 -10.14 -5.92
CA GLU A 250 -17.77 -11.56 -5.74
C GLU A 250 -19.11 -11.96 -6.40
N TYR A 251 -20.12 -11.12 -6.22
CA TYR A 251 -21.44 -11.19 -6.85
C TYR A 251 -21.82 -9.82 -7.43
N ASN A 252 -22.67 -9.80 -8.45
CA ASN A 252 -23.16 -8.56 -9.07
C ASN A 252 -24.69 -8.41 -9.00
N ASP A 253 -25.27 -8.77 -7.85
CA ASP A 253 -26.72 -8.78 -7.61
C ASP A 253 -27.16 -7.79 -6.53
N SER A 254 -26.24 -6.95 -6.03
CA SER A 254 -26.51 -5.94 -5.00
C SER A 254 -27.06 -6.51 -3.69
N ARG A 255 -26.75 -7.78 -3.38
CA ARG A 255 -27.17 -8.43 -2.12
C ARG A 255 -26.64 -7.75 -0.86
N ASP A 256 -25.52 -7.03 -0.99
CA ASP A 256 -24.89 -6.27 0.07
C ASP A 256 -24.18 -5.03 -0.49
N LYS A 257 -23.53 -4.27 0.40
CA LYS A 257 -22.84 -3.02 0.07
C LYS A 257 -21.52 -3.22 -0.72
N VAL A 258 -20.98 -4.43 -0.75
CA VAL A 258 -19.76 -4.79 -1.50
C VAL A 258 -20.12 -5.18 -2.92
N ASN A 259 -21.17 -6.00 -3.08
CA ASN A 259 -21.58 -6.69 -4.29
C ASN A 259 -22.54 -5.88 -5.18
N GLY A 260 -22.38 -4.56 -5.23
CA GLY A 260 -23.27 -3.67 -5.95
C GLY A 260 -22.56 -2.43 -6.52
N PRO A 261 -23.27 -1.66 -7.35
CA PRO A 261 -22.76 -0.41 -7.89
C PRO A 261 -22.56 0.64 -6.80
N ILE A 262 -21.51 1.45 -6.95
CA ILE A 262 -21.26 2.63 -6.13
C ILE A 262 -22.01 3.81 -6.72
N LEU A 263 -22.88 4.43 -5.92
CA LEU A 263 -23.76 5.52 -6.34
C LEU A 263 -22.99 6.68 -6.98
N GLU A 264 -21.86 7.04 -6.38
CA GLU A 264 -21.01 8.16 -6.81
C GLU A 264 -20.31 7.90 -8.15
N TRP A 265 -20.27 6.64 -8.61
CA TRP A 265 -19.69 6.24 -9.89
C TRP A 265 -20.76 6.03 -10.98
N GLN A 266 -22.02 6.36 -10.71
CA GLN A 266 -23.05 6.38 -11.76
C GLN A 266 -22.68 7.37 -12.87
N GLY A 267 -22.90 6.97 -14.13
CA GLY A 267 -22.59 7.77 -15.31
C GLY A 267 -21.10 7.82 -15.69
N ILE A 268 -20.25 6.98 -15.09
CA ILE A 268 -18.86 6.80 -15.56
C ILE A 268 -18.86 5.80 -16.72
N ASP A 269 -18.76 6.30 -17.95
CA ASP A 269 -18.90 5.50 -19.18
C ASP A 269 -17.82 4.42 -19.35
N ASN A 270 -16.62 4.70 -18.87
CA ASN A 270 -15.49 3.79 -18.96
C ASN A 270 -15.39 2.81 -17.78
N LEU A 271 -16.42 2.66 -16.96
CA LEU A 271 -16.47 1.70 -15.85
C LEU A 271 -17.55 0.64 -16.09
N GLU A 272 -17.21 -0.62 -15.85
CA GLU A 272 -18.15 -1.75 -15.84
C GLU A 272 -18.03 -2.54 -14.53
N TYR A 273 -19.16 -3.01 -14.00
CA TYR A 273 -19.19 -3.89 -12.84
C TYR A 273 -19.39 -5.33 -13.33
N ILE A 274 -18.50 -6.22 -12.90
CA ILE A 274 -18.52 -7.63 -13.28
C ILE A 274 -18.33 -8.51 -12.05
N ASP A 275 -18.68 -9.79 -12.16
CA ASP A 275 -18.29 -10.83 -11.20
C ASP A 275 -17.14 -11.69 -11.73
N TYR A 276 -16.66 -12.64 -10.93
CA TYR A 276 -15.59 -13.55 -11.35
C TYR A 276 -15.98 -14.45 -12.53
N SER A 277 -17.25 -14.85 -12.67
CA SER A 277 -17.70 -15.66 -13.80
C SER A 277 -17.58 -14.88 -15.12
N ARG A 278 -17.95 -13.60 -15.09
CA ARG A 278 -17.76 -12.69 -16.22
C ARG A 278 -16.29 -12.38 -16.47
N LEU A 279 -15.47 -12.18 -15.43
CA LEU A 279 -14.02 -12.01 -15.56
C LEU A 279 -13.40 -13.20 -16.30
N ASP A 280 -13.67 -14.43 -15.86
CA ASP A 280 -13.16 -15.65 -16.49
C ASP A 280 -13.59 -15.75 -17.96
N SER A 281 -14.81 -15.30 -18.28
CA SER A 281 -15.33 -15.29 -19.64
C SER A 281 -14.68 -14.22 -20.54
N LEU A 282 -14.22 -13.10 -19.96
CA LEU A 282 -13.54 -12.03 -20.70
C LEU A 282 -12.05 -12.34 -20.96
N LEU A 283 -11.45 -13.19 -20.13
CA LEU A 283 -10.03 -13.52 -20.20
C LEU A 283 -9.72 -14.79 -21.01
N LYS A 284 -10.72 -15.65 -21.26
CA LYS A 284 -10.67 -16.75 -22.22
C LYS A 284 -10.63 -16.25 -23.66
#